data_AF-A0A975QYN1-F1
#
_entry.id   AF-A0A975QYN1-F1
#
_cell.length_a   1.000
_cell.length_b   1.000
_cell.length_c   1.000
_cell.angle_alpha   90.00
_cell.angle_beta   90.00
_cell.angle_gamma   90.00
#
_symmetry.space_group_name_H-M   'P 1'
#
loop_
_entity.id
_entity.type
_entity.pdbx_description
1 polymer ?
#
loop_
_entity_poly.entity_id
_entity_poly.type
_entity_poly.pdbx_seq_one_letter_code
_entity_poly.pdbx_strand_id
1 'polypeptide(L)' 'MDILKIILIAYGILCILIGLFKLPLVWQMKKLQVMKKMLKGDRNLQIFIIVWGSIIGAIGILIK' A
#
# COMPACT_ATOMS: atom_id res chain seq x y z
N MET A 1 -15.54 -6.77 15.81
CA MET A 1 -14.08 -6.64 15.55
C MET A 1 -13.67 -7.37 14.26
N ASP A 2 -14.46 -8.36 13.82
CA ASP A 2 -14.21 -9.17 12.62
C ASP A 2 -14.26 -8.39 11.29
N ILE A 3 -15.18 -7.43 11.18
CA ILE A 3 -15.31 -6.59 9.98
C ILE A 3 -14.04 -5.74 9.76
N LEU A 4 -13.47 -5.18 10.84
CA LEU A 4 -12.25 -4.37 10.76
C LEU A 4 -11.04 -5.22 10.34
N LYS A 5 -10.93 -6.47 10.80
CA LYS A 5 -9.91 -7.41 10.32
C LYS A 5 -10.02 -7.65 8.82
N ILE A 6 -11.22 -7.99 8.34
CA ILE A 6 -11.47 -8.28 6.92
C ILE A 6 -11.12 -7.05 6.08
N ILE A 7 -11.53 -5.85 6.53
CA ILE A 7 -11.21 -4.60 5.84
C ILE A 7 -9.70 -4.35 5.81
N LEU A 8 -8.98 -4.54 6.93
CA LEU A 8 -7.52 -4.35 6.96
C LEU A 8 -6.78 -5.34 6.05
N ILE A 9 -7.19 -6.61 6.07
CA ILE A 9 -6.58 -7.65 5.22
C ILE A 9 -6.86 -7.35 3.75
N ALA A 10 -8.10 -7.03 3.39
CA ALA A 10 -8.47 -6.64 2.03
C ALA A 10 -7.71 -5.38 1.57
N TYR A 11 -7.56 -4.40 2.46
CA TYR A 11 -6.83 -3.17 2.19
C TYR A 11 -5.31 -3.41 2.01
N GLY A 12 -4.72 -4.30 2.82
CA GLY A 12 -3.33 -4.73 2.68
C GLY A 12 -3.07 -5.39 1.32
N ILE A 13 -3.96 -6.30 0.91
CA ILE A 13 -3.90 -6.97 -0.40
C ILE A 13 -4.04 -5.95 -1.53
N LEU A 14 -4.99 -5.02 -1.44
CA LEU A 14 -5.16 -3.94 -2.42
C LEU A 14 -3.90 -3.06 -2.53
N CYS A 15 -3.27 -2.69 -1.41
CA CYS A 15 -2.02 -1.93 -1.45
C CYS A 15 -0.91 -2.69 -2.19
N ILE A 16 -0.74 -3.99 -1.92
CA ILE A 16 0.25 -4.83 -2.62
C ILE A 16 -0.06 -4.87 -4.11
N LEU A 17 -1.32 -5.09 -4.49
CA LEU A 17 -1.74 -5.10 -5.90
C LEU A 17 -1.48 -3.76 -6.60
N ILE A 18 -1.80 -2.64 -5.96
CA ILE A 18 -1.56 -1.29 -6.50
C ILE A 18 -0.06 -1.04 -6.69
N GLY A 19 0.77 -1.49 -5.74
CA GLY A 19 2.23 -1.44 -5.83
C GLY A 19 2.77 -2.33 -6.94
N LEU A 20 2.24 -3.54 -7.11
CA LEU A 20 2.72 -4.51 -8.10
C LEU A 20 2.34 -4.09 -9.54
N PHE A 21 1.07 -3.75 -9.76
CA PHE A 21 0.53 -3.36 -11.07
C PHE A 21 0.85 -1.91 -11.44
N LYS A 22 1.46 -1.14 -10.54
CA LYS A 22 1.85 0.25 -10.79
C LYS A 22 0.68 1.07 -11.36
N LEU A 23 -0.49 0.93 -10.72
CA LEU A 23 -1.74 1.42 -11.30
C LEU A 23 -1.63 2.93 -11.62
N PRO A 24 -1.68 3.33 -12.90
CA PRO A 24 -1.30 4.68 -13.32
C PRO A 24 -2.21 5.76 -12.71
N LEU A 25 -3.46 5.42 -12.44
CA LEU A 25 -4.46 6.28 -11.79
C LEU A 25 -4.03 6.70 -10.37
N VAL A 26 -3.42 5.78 -9.63
CA VAL A 26 -2.94 6.01 -8.27
C VAL A 26 -1.58 6.73 -8.33
N TRP A 27 -0.71 6.33 -9.26
CA TRP A 27 0.62 6.91 -9.42
C TRP A 27 0.64 8.36 -9.93
N GLN A 28 -0.38 8.78 -10.68
CA GLN A 28 -0.56 10.15 -11.16
C GLN A 28 -1.15 11.10 -10.10
N MET A 29 -1.54 10.60 -8.93
CA MET A 29 -2.08 11.46 -7.87
C MET A 29 -1.00 12.38 -7.28
N LYS A 30 -1.35 13.65 -7.03
CA LYS A 30 -0.44 14.66 -6.44
C LYS A 30 0.25 14.17 -5.17
N LYS A 31 -0.47 13.47 -4.28
CA LYS A 31 0.09 12.88 -3.06
C LYS A 31 1.24 11.90 -3.33
N LEU A 32 1.05 10.98 -4.28
CA LEU A 32 2.05 9.97 -4.62
C LEU A 32 3.21 10.56 -5.43
N GLN A 33 2.96 11.59 -6.24
CA GLN A 33 4.03 12.35 -6.88
C GLN A 33 4.92 13.08 -5.85
N VAL A 34 4.34 13.65 -4.79
CA VAL A 34 5.12 14.24 -3.69
C VAL A 34 5.93 13.16 -2.96
N MET A 35 5.31 12.01 -2.63
CA MET A 35 6.03 10.90 -2.01
C MET A 35 7.12 10.34 -2.91
N LYS A 36 6.91 10.24 -4.22
CA LYS A 36 7.92 9.86 -5.21
C LYS A 36 9.12 10.80 -5.17
N LYS A 37 8.86 12.10 -5.05
CA LYS A 37 9.90 13.14 -4.97
C LYS A 37 10.69 13.03 -3.66
N MET A 38 10.03 12.73 -2.54
CA MET A 38 10.69 12.46 -1.26
C MET A 38 11.51 11.16 -1.27
N LEU A 39 10.95 10.08 -1.83
CA LEU A 39 11.57 8.76 -1.91
C LEU A 39 12.63 8.64 -3.02
N LYS A 40 12.89 9.74 -3.76
CA LYS A 40 13.89 9.83 -4.84
C LYS A 40 13.76 8.73 -5.91
N GLY A 41 12.53 8.33 -6.25
CA GLY A 41 12.31 7.41 -7.37
C GLY A 41 11.02 6.60 -7.30
N ASP A 42 10.54 6.16 -8.47
CA ASP A 42 9.36 5.29 -8.59
C ASP A 42 9.55 3.93 -7.93
N ARG A 43 10.77 3.37 -8.02
CA ARG A 43 11.07 2.05 -7.46
C ARG A 43 10.98 2.05 -5.93
N ASN A 44 11.46 3.13 -5.30
CA ASN A 44 11.39 3.29 -3.85
C ASN A 44 9.96 3.49 -3.38
N LEU A 45 9.16 4.27 -4.11
CA LEU A 45 7.73 4.42 -3.83
C LEU A 45 6.99 3.08 -3.95
N GLN A 46 7.33 2.29 -4.97
CA GLN A 46 6.76 0.97 -5.17
C GLN A 46 7.07 0.02 -4.03
N ILE A 47 8.34 -0.07 -3.63
CA ILE A 47 8.76 -0.89 -2.50
C ILE A 47 8.08 -0.41 -1.21
N PHE A 48 7.97 0.91 -1.01
CA PHE A 48 7.29 1.49 0.15
C PHE A 48 5.82 1.05 0.23
N ILE A 49 5.07 1.14 -0.87
CA ILE A 49 3.66 0.75 -0.91
C ILE A 49 3.50 -0.76 -0.66
N ILE A 50 4.37 -1.59 -1.24
CA ILE A 50 4.34 -3.05 -1.06
C ILE A 50 4.65 -3.43 0.40
N VAL A 51 5.71 -2.85 0.98
CA VAL A 51 6.09 -3.08 2.37
C VAL A 51 4.97 -2.61 3.30
N TRP A 52 4.38 -1.44 3.04
CA TRP A 52 3.27 -0.90 3.82
C TRP A 52 2.02 -1.79 3.73
N GLY A 53 1.67 -2.28 2.54
CA GLY A 53 0.56 -3.23 2.34
C GLY A 53 0.79 -4.54 3.09
N SER A 54 2.02 -5.04 3.09
CA SER A 54 2.39 -6.26 3.82
C SER A 54 2.32 -6.07 5.33
N ILE A 55 2.75 -4.92 5.86
CA ILE A 55 2.66 -4.59 7.29
C ILE A 55 1.20 -4.46 7.73
N ILE A 56 0.36 -3.75 6.97
CA ILE A 56 -1.07 -3.61 7.28
C ILE A 56 -1.77 -4.98 7.25
N GLY A 57 -1.46 -5.81 6.25
CA GLY A 57 -1.98 -7.18 6.18
C GLY A 57 -1.59 -8.01 7.41
N ALA A 58 -0.32 -7.95 7.83
CA ALA A 58 0.16 -8.63 9.03
C ALA A 58 -0.52 -8.13 10.31
N ILE A 59 -0.73 -6.82 10.44
CA ILE A 59 -1.46 -6.20 11.57
C ILE A 59 -2.92 -6.67 11.58
N GLY A 60 -3.58 -6.75 10.42
CA GLY A 60 -4.94 -7.27 10.29
C GLY A 60 -5.09 -8.72 10.74
N ILE A 61 -4.04 -9.53 10.56
CA ILE A 61 -3.98 -10.93 11.04
C ILE A 61 -3.65 -10.99 12.55
N LEU A 62 -2.80 -10.09 13.04
CA LEU A 62 -2.30 -10.04 14.43
C LEU A 62 -3.31 -9.47 15.43
N ILE A 63 -4.09 -8.47 15.01
CA ILE A 63 -5.27 -8.04 15.78
C ILE A 63 -6.14 -9.31 15.90
N LYS A 64 -6.46 -9.76 17.13
CA LYS A 64 -7.26 -10.97 17.38
C LYS A 64 -8.68 -10.59 17.71
#